data_AF-A0A7V7DQ71-F1
#
_entry.id   AF-A0A7V7DQ71-F1
#
_cell.length_a   1.000
_cell.length_b   1.000
_cell.length_c   1.000
_cell.angle_alpha   90.00
_cell.angle_beta   90.00
_cell.angle_gamma   90.00
#
_symmetry.space_group_name_H-M   'P 1'
#
loop_
_entity.id
_entity.type
_entity.pdbx_description
1 polymer ?
#
loop_
_entity_poly.entity_id
_entity_poly.type
_entity_poly.pdbx_seq_one_letter_code
_entity_poly.pdbx_strand_id
1 'polypeptide(L)'
;MAVVSAKDVMAAVEQLRRDMQGQIAELRSALEAAQARQTTPAPAGGGAASKEVGSEILAILAATITAFLGKKVRIRSAKMLLTPDEIVNPWAQRGRVFIHASRNLPRRR
;
A
#
# COMPACT_ATOMS: atom_id res chain seq x y z
N MET A 1 28.63 -28.27 37.83
CA MET A 1 28.09 -26.97 37.33
C MET A 1 29.17 -26.31 36.50
N ALA A 2 28.98 -26.17 35.19
CA ALA A 2 29.95 -25.47 34.36
C ALA A 2 29.85 -23.97 34.67
N VAL A 3 30.84 -23.42 35.36
CA VAL A 3 30.92 -21.99 35.63
C VAL A 3 31.35 -21.32 34.33
N VAL A 4 30.40 -20.70 33.64
CA VAL A 4 30.68 -19.88 32.45
C VAL A 4 31.55 -18.71 32.90
N SER A 5 32.73 -18.56 32.32
CA SER A 5 33.66 -17.49 32.68
C SER A 5 33.15 -16.15 32.17
N ALA A 6 33.42 -15.06 32.87
CA ALA A 6 33.13 -13.70 32.40
C ALA A 6 33.71 -13.42 31.01
N LYS A 7 34.83 -14.06 30.67
CA LYS A 7 35.45 -14.00 29.33
C LYS A 7 34.57 -14.65 28.26
N ASP A 8 33.92 -15.76 28.58
CA ASP A 8 33.04 -16.48 27.66
C ASP A 8 31.76 -15.68 27.38
N VAL A 9 31.23 -15.02 28.42
CA VAL A 9 30.07 -14.11 28.28
C VAL A 9 30.42 -12.91 27.40
N MET A 10 31.59 -12.28 27.59
CA MET A 10 32.00 -11.15 26.75
C MET A 10 32.24 -11.58 25.30
N ALA A 11 32.85 -12.74 25.08
CA ALA A 11 33.01 -13.30 23.73
C ALA A 11 31.65 -13.55 23.06
N ALA A 12 30.66 -14.07 23.78
CA ALA A 12 29.31 -14.28 23.26
C ALA A 12 28.59 -12.96 22.90
N VAL A 13 28.75 -11.91 23.71
CA VAL A 13 28.17 -10.59 23.42
C VAL A 13 28.80 -9.95 22.19
N GLU A 14 30.12 -10.06 22.03
CA GLU A 14 30.80 -9.57 20.83
C GLU A 14 30.40 -10.32 19.57
N GLN A 15 30.16 -11.63 19.70
CA GLN A 15 29.68 -12.46 18.60
C GLN A 15 28.25 -12.07 18.19
N LEU A 16 27.36 -11.94 19.17
CA LEU A 16 26.00 -11.46 18.93
C LEU A 16 25.97 -10.06 18.29
N ARG A 17 26.85 -9.15 18.73
CA ARG A 17 26.97 -7.82 18.12
C ARG A 17 27.37 -7.90 16.64
N ARG A 18 28.32 -8.78 16.31
CA ARG A 18 28.77 -8.98 14.91
C ARG A 18 27.66 -9.57 14.06
N ASP A 19 26.94 -10.54 14.58
CA ASP A 19 25.81 -11.18 13.89
C ASP A 19 24.69 -10.16 13.60
N MET A 20 24.33 -9.35 14.60
CA MET A 20 23.34 -8.28 14.44
C MET A 20 23.80 -7.21 13.45
N GLN A 21 25.08 -6.84 13.45
CA GLN A 21 25.64 -5.91 12.46
C GLN A 21 25.58 -6.49 11.04
N GLY A 22 25.83 -7.80 10.88
CA GLY A 22 25.67 -8.50 9.61
C GLY A 22 24.23 -8.47 9.11
N GLN A 23 23.28 -8.79 9.99
CA GLN A 23 21.84 -8.74 9.66
C GLN A 23 21.38 -7.34 9.25
N ILE A 24 21.86 -6.29 9.93
CA ILE A 24 21.54 -4.91 9.56
C ILE A 24 22.09 -4.56 8.18
N ALA A 25 23.32 -4.99 7.86
CA ALA A 25 23.91 -4.74 6.54
C ALA A 25 23.14 -5.47 5.43
N GLU A 26 22.75 -6.72 5.67
CA GLU A 26 21.94 -7.51 4.73
C GLU A 26 20.55 -6.92 4.53
N LEU A 27 19.87 -6.51 5.60
CA LEU A 27 18.56 -5.87 5.50
C LEU A 27 18.63 -4.52 4.79
N ARG A 28 19.70 -3.74 5.02
CA ARG A 28 19.93 -2.48 4.31
C ARG A 28 20.16 -2.72 2.82
N SER A 29 20.98 -3.69 2.43
CA SER A 29 21.20 -3.99 1.01
C SER A 29 19.95 -4.55 0.33
N ALA A 30 19.16 -5.36 1.03
CA ALA A 30 17.86 -5.83 0.55
C ALA A 30 16.85 -4.68 0.39
N LEU A 31 16.85 -3.71 1.32
CA LEU A 31 16.02 -2.50 1.23
C LEU A 31 16.44 -1.64 0.04
N GLU A 32 17.74 -1.39 -0.15
CA GLU A 32 18.27 -0.64 -1.28
C GLU A 32 17.94 -1.33 -2.62
N ALA A 33 18.08 -2.66 -2.70
CA ALA A 33 17.69 -3.43 -3.89
C ALA A 33 16.17 -3.37 -4.16
N ALA A 34 15.35 -3.39 -3.11
CA ALA A 34 13.90 -3.24 -3.23
C ALA A 34 13.49 -1.81 -3.63
N GLN A 35 14.17 -0.78 -3.12
CA GLN A 35 13.97 0.61 -3.49
C GLN A 35 14.42 0.89 -4.93
N ALA A 36 15.55 0.34 -5.37
CA ALA A 36 16.01 0.44 -6.76
C ALA A 36 14.98 -0.15 -7.74
N ARG A 37 14.31 -1.25 -7.36
CA ARG A 37 13.19 -1.83 -8.12
C ARG A 37 11.93 -0.95 -8.13
N GLN A 38 11.76 -0.07 -7.14
CA GLN A 38 10.67 0.91 -7.08
C GLN A 38 11.00 2.21 -7.83
N THR A 39 12.28 2.57 -7.97
CA THR A 39 12.73 3.75 -8.73
C THR A 39 12.90 3.49 -10.21
N THR A 40 12.94 2.23 -10.65
CA THR A 40 12.56 1.94 -12.04
C THR A 40 11.16 2.49 -12.21
N PRO A 41 10.90 3.42 -13.14
CA PRO A 41 9.53 3.77 -13.45
C PRO A 41 8.87 2.49 -13.94
N ALA A 42 8.17 1.81 -13.02
CA ALA A 42 7.04 0.99 -13.39
C ALA A 42 6.25 1.88 -14.36
N PRO A 43 5.83 1.37 -15.54
CA PRO A 43 5.07 2.17 -16.48
C PRO A 43 3.96 2.79 -15.66
N ALA A 44 3.95 4.13 -15.61
CA ALA A 44 3.01 4.92 -14.87
C ALA A 44 1.67 4.21 -14.99
N GLY A 45 1.22 3.62 -13.87
CA GLY A 45 0.09 2.71 -13.85
C GLY A 45 -1.04 3.44 -14.54
N GLY A 46 -1.41 2.92 -15.72
CA GLY A 46 -2.35 3.50 -16.66
C GLY A 46 -2.59 4.98 -16.43
N GLY A 47 -1.80 5.83 -17.10
CA GLY A 47 -2.44 6.98 -17.72
C GLY A 47 -3.64 6.39 -18.43
N ALA A 48 -4.83 6.54 -17.84
CA ALA A 48 -6.07 6.22 -18.49
C ALA A 48 -6.10 7.22 -19.63
N ALA A 49 -5.44 6.85 -20.74
CA ALA A 49 -5.73 7.36 -22.06
C ALA A 49 -7.24 7.47 -22.05
N SER A 50 -7.72 8.70 -22.08
CA SER A 50 -9.12 9.09 -21.86
C SER A 50 -9.97 8.20 -22.75
N LYS A 51 -10.33 7.03 -22.25
CA LYS A 51 -11.07 6.04 -23.00
C LYS A 51 -12.45 6.61 -22.88
N GLU A 52 -12.80 7.39 -23.90
CA GLU A 52 -14.09 8.05 -23.99
C GLU A 52 -15.13 7.05 -23.52
N VAL A 53 -15.79 7.37 -22.41
CA VAL A 53 -16.71 6.44 -21.79
C VAL A 53 -17.84 6.27 -22.78
N GLY A 54 -17.93 5.07 -23.37
CA GLY A 54 -18.92 4.77 -24.39
C GLY A 54 -20.32 5.13 -23.91
N SER A 55 -21.16 5.59 -24.84
CA SER A 55 -22.54 6.02 -24.55
C SER A 55 -23.36 4.96 -23.81
N GLU A 56 -23.12 3.68 -24.10
CA GLU A 56 -23.70 2.54 -23.39
C GLU A 56 -23.37 2.55 -21.90
N ILE A 57 -22.10 2.75 -21.53
CA ILE A 57 -21.66 2.78 -20.13
C ILE A 57 -22.26 4.00 -19.41
N LEU A 58 -22.33 5.15 -20.08
CA LEU A 58 -22.98 6.34 -19.53
C LEU A 58 -24.48 6.10 -19.24
N ALA A 59 -25.18 5.41 -20.14
CA ALA A 59 -26.59 5.08 -19.94
C ALA A 59 -26.80 4.13 -18.76
N ILE A 60 -25.96 3.09 -18.62
CA ILE A 60 -25.99 2.17 -17.49
C ILE A 60 -25.71 2.91 -16.18
N LEU A 61 -24.72 3.80 -16.16
CA LEU A 61 -24.41 4.62 -14.99
C LEU A 61 -25.59 5.53 -14.62
N ALA A 62 -26.19 6.22 -15.59
CA ALA A 62 -27.34 7.09 -15.36
C ALA A 62 -28.55 6.31 -14.82
N ALA A 63 -28.86 5.14 -15.39
CA ALA A 63 -29.92 4.26 -14.91
C ALA A 63 -29.67 3.78 -13.48
N THR A 64 -28.43 3.42 -13.17
CA THR A 64 -28.05 2.97 -11.83
C THR A 64 -28.15 4.09 -10.80
N ILE A 65 -27.61 5.27 -11.13
CA ILE A 65 -27.65 6.46 -10.27
C ILE A 65 -29.10 6.90 -10.02
N THR A 66 -29.93 6.90 -11.06
CA THR A 66 -31.36 7.27 -10.93
C THR A 66 -32.17 6.23 -10.18
N ALA A 67 -31.86 4.94 -10.31
CA ALA A 67 -32.46 3.88 -9.49
C ALA A 67 -32.06 4.01 -8.02
N PHE A 68 -30.80 4.38 -7.74
CA PHE A 68 -30.29 4.50 -6.37
C PHE A 68 -30.77 5.78 -5.66
N LEU A 69 -30.69 6.93 -6.33
CA LEU A 69 -31.05 8.22 -5.74
C LEU A 69 -32.55 8.52 -5.83
N GLY A 70 -33.26 7.87 -6.75
CA GLY A 70 -34.69 8.09 -7.01
C GLY A 70 -34.98 9.24 -7.97
N LYS A 71 -36.27 9.53 -8.18
CA LYS A 71 -36.73 10.60 -9.08
C LYS A 71 -36.54 11.98 -8.41
N LYS A 72 -36.02 12.96 -9.19
CA LYS A 72 -35.85 14.39 -8.83
C LYS A 72 -34.72 14.73 -7.85
N VAL A 73 -33.57 14.06 -7.96
CA VAL A 73 -32.41 14.40 -7.13
C VAL A 73 -31.71 15.63 -7.66
N ARG A 74 -31.62 16.67 -6.82
CA ARG A 74 -30.91 17.91 -7.14
C ARG A 74 -29.45 17.77 -6.70
N ILE A 75 -28.54 17.70 -7.66
CA ILE A 75 -27.11 17.75 -7.38
C ILE A 75 -26.77 19.20 -6.98
N ARG A 76 -26.49 19.43 -5.70
CA ARG A 76 -26.16 20.78 -5.19
C ARG A 76 -24.74 21.22 -5.52
N SER A 77 -23.80 20.29 -5.49
CA SER A 77 -22.38 20.56 -5.76
C SER A 77 -21.69 19.30 -6.25
N ALA A 78 -21.03 19.39 -7.40
CA ALA A 78 -20.04 18.42 -7.84
C ALA A 78 -18.67 19.12 -7.78
N LYS A 79 -17.77 18.64 -6.94
CA LYS A 79 -16.41 19.16 -6.86
C LYS A 79 -15.49 18.18 -7.57
N MET A 80 -14.90 18.62 -8.67
CA MET A 80 -13.83 17.88 -9.32
C MET A 80 -12.62 17.94 -8.41
N LEU A 81 -12.29 16.81 -7.79
CA LEU A 81 -11.04 16.66 -7.07
C LEU A 81 -9.96 16.45 -8.13
N LEU A 82 -9.38 17.55 -8.63
CA LEU A 82 -8.02 17.50 -9.15
C LEU A 82 -7.18 17.05 -7.96
N THR A 83 -6.82 15.76 -7.91
CA THR A 83 -5.66 15.37 -7.13
C THR A 83 -4.47 15.87 -7.95
N PRO A 84 -3.78 16.95 -7.52
CA PRO A 84 -2.45 17.20 -8.07
C PRO A 84 -1.64 15.94 -7.77
N ASP A 85 -0.90 15.49 -8.77
CA ASP A 85 -0.13 14.26 -8.73
C ASP A 85 0.47 14.01 -7.34
N GLU A 86 0.31 12.78 -6.85
CA GLU A 86 0.99 12.23 -5.67
C GLU A 86 0.30 12.33 -4.29
N ILE A 87 -0.82 13.05 -4.10
CA ILE A 87 -1.61 12.87 -2.86
C ILE A 87 -2.61 11.74 -3.08
N VAL A 88 -2.19 10.54 -2.71
CA VAL A 88 -2.92 9.27 -2.74
C VAL A 88 -4.42 9.47 -2.48
N ASN A 89 -5.25 9.16 -3.48
CA ASN A 89 -6.70 9.29 -3.40
C ASN A 89 -7.23 8.61 -2.11
N PRO A 90 -7.90 9.33 -1.20
CA PRO A 90 -8.35 8.79 0.09
C PRO A 90 -9.31 7.61 -0.06
N TRP A 91 -10.09 7.56 -1.16
CA TRP A 91 -10.92 6.40 -1.49
C TRP A 91 -10.08 5.18 -1.86
N ALA A 92 -9.02 5.38 -2.63
CA ALA A 92 -8.08 4.32 -2.99
C ALA A 92 -7.30 3.82 -1.76
N GLN A 93 -6.92 4.71 -0.83
CA GLN A 93 -6.32 4.32 0.45
C GLN A 93 -7.28 3.48 1.28
N ARG A 94 -8.55 3.89 1.39
CA ARG A 94 -9.54 3.16 2.18
C ARG A 94 -9.81 1.75 1.63
N GLY A 95 -9.84 1.61 0.30
CA GLY A 95 -9.93 0.29 -0.35
C GLY A 95 -8.73 -0.60 -0.05
N ARG A 96 -7.50 -0.06 -0.16
CA ARG A 96 -6.27 -0.82 0.17
C ARG A 96 -6.24 -1.24 1.63
N VAL A 97 -6.55 -0.33 2.56
CA VAL A 97 -6.60 -0.64 4.00
C VAL A 97 -7.63 -1.72 4.30
N PHE A 98 -8.81 -1.68 3.67
CA PHE A 98 -9.82 -2.73 3.86
C PHE A 98 -9.34 -4.12 3.38
N ILE A 99 -8.70 -4.17 2.20
CA ILE A 99 -8.15 -5.42 1.64
C ILE A 99 -7.00 -5.96 2.51
N HIS A 100 -6.12 -5.09 2.99
CA HIS A 100 -5.03 -5.50 3.88
C HIS A 100 -5.53 -5.89 5.26
N ALA A 101 -6.50 -5.17 5.82
CA ALA A 101 -7.08 -5.47 7.11
C ALA A 101 -7.86 -6.80 7.10
N SER A 102 -8.61 -7.09 6.04
CA SER A 102 -9.35 -8.36 5.92
C SER A 102 -8.42 -9.58 5.89
N ARG A 103 -7.24 -9.44 5.28
CA ARG A 103 -6.23 -10.49 5.21
C ARG A 103 -5.46 -10.68 6.52
N ASN A 104 -5.41 -9.64 7.35
CA ASN A 104 -4.77 -9.67 8.67
C ASN A 104 -5.76 -9.98 9.81
N LEU A 105 -7.04 -10.25 9.50
CA LEU A 105 -7.98 -10.65 10.53
C LEU A 105 -7.52 -12.02 11.07
N PRO A 106 -7.13 -12.13 12.35
CA PRO A 106 -6.73 -13.41 12.91
C PRO A 106 -7.92 -14.35 12.80
N ARG A 107 -7.75 -15.46 12.06
CA ARG A 107 -8.71 -16.57 12.03
C ARG A 107 -8.74 -17.18 13.43
N ARG A 108 -9.53 -16.57 14.31
CA ARG A 108 -9.74 -17.01 15.69
C ARG A 108 -10.56 -18.30 15.61
N ARG A 109 -9.92 -19.43 15.84
CA ARG A 109 -10.56 -20.70 16.24
C ARG A 109 -10.60 -20.77 17.75
#